data_AF-A0A6P7X301-F1
#
_entry.id   AF-A0A6P7X301-F1
#
_cell.length_a   1.000
_cell.length_b   1.000
_cell.length_c   1.000
_cell.angle_alpha   90.00
_cell.angle_beta   90.00
_cell.angle_gamma   90.00
#
_symmetry.space_group_name_H-M   'P 1'
#
loop_
_entity.id
_entity.type
_entity.pdbx_description
1 polymer ?
#
loop_
_entity_poly.entity_id
_entity_poly.type
_entity_poly.pdbx_seq_one_letter_code
_entity_poly.pdbx_strand_id
1 'polypeptide(L)'
;SNATSMTEDDAPDEVQGFLFGKLKEIHPDLEDNLKEFRKHLIESTNDMVPLKVWELQDLSFQAASRIVSSPVYDALNILRDISQNFPIKARSLTKIALNQDMRKEIKENQKHFAETLGIQPGDASLYINGLHIDLETDNLFSITETLKMEGKMIDGLHNLGIEDADLSKFIRLQVHPVDDSYALDIRHASVIWANNIELDPMYSSWPFSCQELLRPAFPGVVRQIKRNFFNLVIFIDPAQEEAVDFVKLAELFYRHHVPLRIGFVFVFNTEEVDENEDAGAALWRAFNYIAEESDTTQAFISMTSMYNKVKDGEVLTVDHVTTVLRNEFPRADIEAILGVDSEYDKKRQMGTTFYKKTGLGPLPQALFNGVPFSSEEMDAEELETNILQKIMDATSILQRAVFMGLLNDHMDVTDFLMDQPSVVSRINPTILGTERKHLNFVSKGASVHVNEFSTFSYLDSQDKTAVIVDNMNYLRKKDEDVIYAVTIWIIADFDKASGRQLLSNAVKHMKTSSNARLGVIHNPTEEVTEDNTAVSRAILAAFLTQRNTHLRSILSKLLKEDTAKALSSGVKIKEFFVPVMLLKRT
;
A
#
# COMPACT_ATOMS: atom_id res chain seq x y z
N SER A 1 12.52 53.44 -10.27
CA SER A 1 13.14 54.15 -11.39
C SER A 1 13.90 53.16 -12.24
N ASN A 2 13.27 52.68 -13.31
CA ASN A 2 13.92 52.02 -14.45
C ASN A 2 12.82 51.90 -15.52
N ALA A 3 12.58 53.02 -16.21
CA ALA A 3 11.79 53.05 -17.42
C ALA A 3 12.75 52.69 -18.55
N THR A 4 12.71 51.43 -18.98
CA THR A 4 13.37 51.01 -20.22
C THR A 4 12.54 51.62 -21.35
N SER A 5 13.12 52.59 -22.05
CA SER A 5 12.57 53.18 -23.26
C SER A 5 12.47 52.12 -24.35
N MET A 6 11.28 51.54 -24.51
CA MET A 6 10.94 50.75 -25.69
C MET A 6 10.93 51.70 -26.89
N THR A 7 11.80 51.44 -27.87
CA THR A 7 11.81 52.10 -29.18
C THR A 7 10.50 51.79 -29.91
N GLU A 8 9.90 52.80 -30.54
CA GLU A 8 8.54 52.79 -31.13
C GLU A 8 8.29 51.75 -32.24
N ASP A 9 9.33 51.06 -32.72
CA ASP A 9 9.27 50.09 -33.83
C ASP A 9 9.03 48.63 -33.41
N ASP A 10 9.13 48.28 -32.11
CA ASP A 10 8.98 46.88 -31.65
C ASP A 10 7.57 46.53 -31.12
N ALA A 11 6.59 47.41 -31.29
CA ALA A 11 5.22 47.19 -30.81
C ALA A 11 4.39 46.37 -31.83
N PRO A 12 3.48 45.47 -31.38
CA PRO A 12 2.71 44.62 -32.28
C PRO A 12 1.94 45.46 -33.32
N ASP A 13 2.11 45.09 -34.58
CA ASP A 13 1.59 45.78 -35.77
C ASP A 13 0.04 45.76 -35.86
N GLU A 14 -0.59 44.91 -35.04
CA GLU A 14 -2.03 44.72 -34.94
C GLU A 14 -2.56 45.21 -33.59
N VAL A 15 -3.38 46.26 -33.60
CA VAL A 15 -4.09 46.76 -32.42
C VAL A 15 -5.60 46.70 -32.69
N GLN A 16 -6.34 45.93 -31.89
CA GLN A 16 -7.78 45.67 -32.04
C GLN A 16 -8.24 45.19 -33.44
N GLY A 17 -7.41 44.43 -34.17
CA GLY A 17 -7.73 43.93 -35.51
C GLY A 17 -7.40 44.89 -36.67
N PHE A 18 -6.78 46.04 -36.36
CA PHE A 18 -6.27 46.97 -37.36
C PHE A 18 -4.75 46.80 -37.52
N LEU A 19 -4.30 46.58 -38.76
CA LEU A 19 -2.88 46.51 -39.13
C LEU A 19 -2.35 47.92 -39.39
N PHE A 20 -1.75 48.53 -38.37
CA PHE A 20 -1.31 49.93 -38.43
C PHE A 20 -0.12 50.14 -39.37
N GLY A 21 0.75 49.16 -39.56
CA GLY A 21 1.79 49.21 -40.60
C GLY A 21 1.20 49.41 -42.00
N LYS A 22 0.19 48.61 -42.36
CA LYS A 22 -0.46 48.68 -43.69
C LYS A 22 -1.31 49.96 -43.87
N LEU A 23 -1.92 50.45 -42.80
CA LEU A 23 -2.74 51.67 -42.83
C LEU A 23 -1.89 52.94 -43.00
N LYS A 24 -0.68 52.97 -42.43
CA LYS A 24 0.30 54.06 -42.63
C LYS A 24 0.86 54.10 -44.05
N GLU A 25 1.05 52.94 -44.69
CA GLU A 25 1.49 52.86 -46.09
C GLU A 25 0.42 53.35 -47.08
N ILE A 26 -0.87 53.11 -46.80
CA ILE A 26 -1.98 53.45 -47.70
C ILE A 26 -2.43 54.91 -47.54
N HIS A 27 -2.32 55.48 -46.33
CA HIS A 27 -2.73 56.86 -46.04
C HIS A 27 -1.62 57.63 -45.28
N PRO A 28 -0.55 58.05 -45.98
CA PRO A 28 0.55 58.80 -45.37
C PRO A 28 0.12 60.20 -44.87
N ASP A 29 -0.91 60.78 -45.48
CA ASP A 29 -1.46 62.11 -45.14
C ASP A 29 -2.19 62.15 -43.78
N LEU A 30 -2.49 60.98 -43.19
CA LEU A 30 -3.23 60.84 -41.94
C LEU A 30 -2.36 60.22 -40.83
N GLU A 31 -1.04 60.26 -40.95
CA GLU A 31 -0.13 59.61 -40.01
C GLU A 31 -0.34 60.06 -38.55
N ASP A 32 -0.53 61.37 -38.33
CA ASP A 32 -0.77 61.93 -37.00
C ASP A 32 -2.15 61.53 -36.45
N ASN A 33 -3.18 61.50 -37.30
CA ASN A 33 -4.52 61.03 -36.93
C ASN A 33 -4.54 59.52 -36.66
N LEU A 34 -3.74 58.72 -37.38
CA LEU A 34 -3.57 57.28 -37.13
C LEU A 34 -2.79 57.03 -35.83
N LYS A 35 -1.84 57.89 -35.47
CA LYS A 35 -1.16 57.88 -34.17
C LYS A 35 -2.11 58.24 -33.03
N GLU A 36 -2.92 59.29 -33.18
CA GLU A 36 -3.95 59.66 -32.20
C GLU A 36 -5.04 58.58 -32.08
N PHE A 37 -5.48 57.99 -33.19
CA PHE A 37 -6.45 56.90 -33.19
C PHE A 37 -5.87 55.64 -32.53
N ARG A 38 -4.60 55.31 -32.78
CA ARG A 38 -3.89 54.24 -32.08
C ARG A 38 -3.81 54.51 -30.58
N LYS A 39 -3.48 55.74 -30.19
CA LYS A 39 -3.42 56.15 -28.78
C LYS A 39 -4.79 56.06 -28.10
N HIS A 40 -5.84 56.53 -28.77
CA HIS A 40 -7.23 56.42 -28.31
C HIS A 40 -7.69 54.96 -28.21
N LEU A 41 -7.27 54.08 -29.13
CA LEU A 41 -7.56 52.65 -29.05
C LEU A 41 -6.85 51.99 -27.86
N ILE A 42 -5.61 52.38 -27.56
CA ILE A 42 -4.87 51.89 -26.39
C ILE A 42 -5.52 52.40 -25.09
N GLU A 43 -5.88 53.68 -25.03
CA GLU A 43 -6.55 54.31 -23.88
C GLU A 43 -7.94 53.69 -23.62
N SER A 44 -8.74 53.47 -24.67
CA SER A 44 -10.06 52.81 -24.58
C SER A 44 -10.01 51.30 -24.34
N THR A 45 -8.83 50.67 -24.42
CA THR A 45 -8.63 49.26 -24.06
C THR A 45 -8.49 49.10 -22.53
N ASN A 46 -8.08 50.14 -21.82
CA ASN A 46 -7.98 50.14 -20.35
C ASN A 46 -9.31 50.41 -19.63
N ASP A 47 -10.33 50.86 -20.36
CA ASP A 47 -11.68 51.00 -19.80
C ASP A 47 -12.31 49.61 -19.60
N MET A 48 -12.34 49.16 -18.35
CA MET A 48 -13.05 47.95 -17.91
C MET A 48 -14.56 48.14 -18.02
N VAL A 49 -15.08 48.17 -19.25
CA VAL A 49 -16.52 48.15 -19.52
C VAL A 49 -17.02 46.71 -19.34
N PRO A 50 -18.10 46.47 -18.56
CA PRO A 50 -18.60 45.13 -18.31
C PRO A 50 -19.10 44.47 -19.61
N LEU A 51 -18.68 43.22 -19.82
CA LEU A 51 -19.13 42.38 -20.94
C LEU A 51 -20.60 41.98 -20.76
N LYS A 52 -21.29 41.75 -21.88
CA LYS A 52 -22.69 41.30 -21.84
C LYS A 52 -22.75 39.79 -21.60
N VAL A 53 -23.81 39.33 -20.93
CA VAL A 53 -23.95 37.93 -20.46
C VAL A 53 -23.83 36.90 -21.59
N TRP A 54 -24.32 37.21 -22.80
CA TRP A 54 -24.20 36.30 -23.96
C TRP A 54 -22.79 36.27 -24.56
N GLU A 55 -22.01 37.34 -24.43
CA GLU A 55 -20.62 37.41 -24.92
C GLU A 55 -19.69 36.53 -24.08
N LEU A 56 -20.06 36.27 -22.83
CA LEU A 56 -19.32 35.39 -21.92
C LEU A 56 -19.45 33.91 -22.31
N GLN A 57 -20.56 33.50 -22.92
CA GLN A 57 -20.81 32.08 -23.26
C GLN A 57 -19.86 31.56 -24.35
N ASP A 58 -19.52 32.41 -25.30
CA ASP A 58 -18.72 32.05 -26.47
C ASP A 58 -17.23 32.41 -26.31
N LEU A 59 -16.87 33.09 -25.21
CA LEU A 59 -15.53 33.63 -24.96
C LEU A 59 -14.45 32.55 -24.87
N SER A 60 -14.76 31.39 -24.28
CA SER A 60 -13.83 30.26 -24.18
C SER A 60 -13.48 29.68 -25.55
N PHE A 61 -14.48 29.55 -26.43
CA PHE A 61 -14.29 29.10 -27.81
C PHE A 61 -13.50 30.14 -28.62
N GLN A 62 -13.73 31.44 -28.38
CA GLN A 62 -12.99 32.52 -29.06
C GLN A 62 -11.52 32.58 -28.63
N ALA A 63 -11.25 32.39 -27.33
CA ALA A 63 -9.90 32.26 -26.80
C ALA A 63 -9.17 31.06 -27.42
N ALA A 64 -9.81 29.88 -27.43
CA ALA A 64 -9.26 28.69 -28.05
C ALA A 64 -8.97 28.90 -29.54
N SER A 65 -9.91 29.52 -30.28
CA SER A 65 -9.72 29.83 -31.69
C SER A 65 -8.55 30.78 -31.94
N ARG A 66 -8.29 31.76 -31.07
CA ARG A 66 -7.11 32.65 -31.19
C ARG A 66 -5.82 31.88 -31.01
N ILE A 67 -5.78 30.97 -30.04
CA ILE A 67 -4.57 30.19 -29.73
C ILE A 67 -4.26 29.21 -30.86
N VAL A 68 -5.27 28.48 -31.34
CA VAL A 68 -5.12 27.47 -32.40
C VAL A 68 -4.83 28.09 -33.77
N SER A 69 -5.35 29.29 -34.05
CA SER A 69 -5.07 30.01 -35.30
C SER A 69 -3.69 30.68 -35.34
N SER A 70 -2.99 30.73 -34.20
CA SER A 70 -1.65 31.33 -34.12
C SER A 70 -0.56 30.32 -34.52
N PRO A 71 0.63 30.77 -34.97
CA PRO A 71 1.75 29.88 -35.24
C PRO A 71 2.12 29.02 -34.03
N VAL A 72 2.56 27.78 -34.27
CA VAL A 72 2.84 26.77 -33.22
C VAL A 72 3.81 27.28 -32.15
N TYR A 73 4.81 28.06 -32.55
CA TYR A 73 5.82 28.61 -31.64
C TYR A 73 5.26 29.68 -30.68
N ASP A 74 4.22 30.40 -31.10
CA ASP A 74 3.61 31.49 -30.34
C ASP A 74 2.36 31.05 -29.58
N ALA A 75 1.74 29.93 -29.95
CA ALA A 75 0.49 29.46 -29.34
C ALA A 75 0.58 29.34 -27.80
N LEU A 76 1.69 28.79 -27.27
CA LEU A 76 1.90 28.69 -25.81
C LEU A 76 2.14 30.05 -25.15
N ASN A 77 2.86 30.95 -25.82
CA ASN A 77 3.09 32.31 -25.30
C ASN A 77 1.78 33.10 -25.26
N ILE A 78 0.94 32.95 -26.28
CA ILE A 78 -0.39 33.57 -26.37
C ILE A 78 -1.33 32.96 -25.33
N LEU A 79 -1.30 31.64 -25.12
CA LEU A 79 -2.06 30.99 -24.05
C LEU A 79 -1.68 31.57 -22.67
N ARG A 80 -0.38 31.67 -22.38
CA ARG A 80 0.13 32.26 -21.13
C ARG A 80 -0.31 33.71 -20.96
N ASP A 81 -0.21 34.50 -22.02
CA ASP A 81 -0.57 35.92 -21.98
C ASP A 81 -2.09 36.12 -21.84
N ILE A 82 -2.89 35.31 -22.52
CA ILE A 82 -4.36 35.29 -22.33
C ILE A 82 -4.71 34.85 -20.91
N SER A 83 -4.06 33.84 -20.34
CA SER A 83 -4.39 33.34 -19.00
C SER A 83 -3.98 34.32 -17.89
N GLN A 84 -2.83 34.98 -18.02
CA GLN A 84 -2.33 35.95 -17.03
C GLN A 84 -3.06 37.30 -17.11
N ASN A 85 -3.44 37.73 -18.32
CA ASN A 85 -4.04 39.05 -18.57
C ASN A 85 -5.50 38.94 -19.05
N PHE A 86 -6.21 37.87 -18.66
CA PHE A 86 -7.55 37.55 -19.18
C PHE A 86 -8.56 38.70 -19.05
N PRO A 87 -8.70 39.38 -17.89
CA PRO A 87 -9.69 40.45 -17.75
C PRO A 87 -9.48 41.62 -18.72
N ILE A 88 -8.21 41.92 -19.05
CA ILE A 88 -7.83 42.99 -19.98
C ILE A 88 -8.10 42.54 -21.43
N LYS A 89 -7.84 41.28 -21.74
CA LYS A 89 -7.93 40.73 -23.10
C LYS A 89 -9.33 40.26 -23.49
N ALA A 90 -10.23 40.02 -22.54
CA ALA A 90 -11.55 39.45 -22.78
C ALA A 90 -12.34 40.18 -23.88
N ARG A 91 -12.30 41.51 -23.92
CA ARG A 91 -12.98 42.31 -24.96
C ARG A 91 -12.36 42.17 -26.35
N SER A 92 -11.05 41.94 -26.45
CA SER A 92 -10.40 41.69 -27.74
C SER A 92 -10.80 40.33 -28.31
N LEU A 93 -11.06 39.35 -27.43
CA LEU A 93 -11.44 38.00 -27.81
C LEU A 93 -12.88 37.93 -28.35
N THR A 94 -13.81 38.76 -27.84
CA THR A 94 -15.20 38.78 -28.33
C THR A 94 -15.34 39.16 -29.80
N LYS A 95 -14.36 39.87 -30.36
CA LYS A 95 -14.34 40.29 -31.77
C LYS A 95 -13.89 39.17 -32.72
N ILE A 96 -13.40 38.05 -32.21
CA ILE A 96 -12.87 36.96 -33.03
C ILE A 96 -14.03 36.13 -33.58
N ALA A 97 -14.02 35.93 -34.90
CA ALA A 97 -15.00 35.10 -35.59
C ALA A 97 -14.80 33.63 -35.21
N LEU A 98 -15.87 32.98 -34.77
CA LEU A 98 -15.87 31.58 -34.40
C LEU A 98 -15.99 30.67 -35.62
N ASN A 99 -15.05 29.74 -35.77
CA ASN A 99 -15.21 28.66 -36.73
C ASN A 99 -16.19 27.60 -36.16
N GLN A 100 -17.26 27.33 -36.91
CA GLN A 100 -18.30 26.38 -36.48
C GLN A 100 -17.80 24.93 -36.39
N ASP A 101 -16.81 24.56 -37.21
CA ASP A 101 -16.27 23.20 -37.22
C ASP A 101 -15.46 22.93 -35.94
N MET A 102 -14.63 23.90 -35.53
CA MET A 102 -13.89 23.86 -34.26
C MET A 102 -14.85 23.77 -33.06
N ARG A 103 -15.99 24.48 -33.10
CA ARG A 103 -16.99 24.40 -32.03
C ARG A 103 -17.60 23.00 -31.91
N LYS A 104 -17.83 22.31 -33.03
CA LYS A 104 -18.35 20.93 -33.04
C LYS A 104 -17.29 19.97 -32.47
N GLU A 105 -16.05 20.09 -32.94
CA GLU A 105 -14.92 19.27 -32.47
C GLU A 105 -14.71 19.40 -30.96
N ILE A 106 -14.70 20.63 -30.43
CA ILE A 106 -14.54 20.86 -28.98
C ILE A 106 -15.69 20.22 -28.18
N LYS A 107 -16.94 20.32 -28.65
CA LYS A 107 -18.08 19.69 -27.98
C LYS A 107 -18.03 18.17 -28.01
N GLU A 108 -17.55 17.60 -29.12
CA GLU A 108 -17.40 16.16 -29.28
C GLU A 108 -16.31 15.61 -28.36
N ASN A 109 -15.18 16.33 -28.28
CA ASN A 109 -14.10 16.03 -27.34
C ASN A 109 -14.55 16.17 -25.88
N GLN A 110 -15.29 17.24 -25.53
CA GLN A 110 -15.86 17.41 -24.19
C GLN A 110 -16.77 16.24 -23.80
N LYS A 111 -17.61 15.77 -24.71
CA LYS A 111 -18.47 14.60 -24.46
C LYS A 111 -17.63 13.33 -24.25
N HIS A 112 -16.65 13.09 -25.11
CA HIS A 112 -15.77 11.93 -25.01
C HIS A 112 -14.96 11.93 -23.69
N PHE A 113 -14.42 13.07 -23.29
CA PHE A 113 -13.67 13.20 -22.03
C PHE A 113 -14.56 13.12 -20.79
N ALA A 114 -15.80 13.63 -20.84
CA ALA A 114 -16.75 13.46 -19.76
C ALA A 114 -17.14 11.97 -19.57
N GLU A 115 -17.31 11.21 -20.66
CA GLU A 115 -17.65 9.78 -20.60
C GLU A 115 -16.46 8.90 -20.17
N THR A 116 -15.24 9.22 -20.63
CA THR A 116 -14.06 8.36 -20.43
C THR A 116 -13.26 8.70 -19.18
N LEU A 117 -13.05 10.00 -18.92
CA LEU A 117 -12.16 10.51 -17.86
C LEU A 117 -12.93 11.28 -16.77
N GLY A 118 -14.24 11.49 -16.93
CA GLY A 118 -15.05 12.25 -15.99
C GLY A 118 -14.84 13.77 -16.01
N ILE A 119 -14.01 14.28 -16.93
CA ILE A 119 -13.62 15.70 -17.00
C ILE A 119 -14.79 16.53 -17.55
N GLN A 120 -15.30 17.46 -16.77
CA GLN A 120 -16.36 18.37 -17.20
C GLN A 120 -15.80 19.65 -17.84
N PRO A 121 -16.61 20.38 -18.63
CA PRO A 121 -16.20 21.68 -19.15
C PRO A 121 -15.89 22.66 -18.02
N GLY A 122 -14.62 23.05 -17.90
CA GLY A 122 -14.14 23.97 -16.85
C GLY A 122 -13.15 23.32 -15.89
N ASP A 123 -13.11 21.99 -15.85
CA ASP A 123 -12.14 21.25 -15.06
C ASP A 123 -10.78 21.23 -15.77
N ALA A 124 -9.71 21.29 -14.98
CA ALA A 124 -8.34 21.18 -15.47
C ALA A 124 -7.69 19.92 -14.88
N SER A 125 -7.28 19.00 -15.75
CA SER A 125 -6.59 17.77 -15.35
C SER A 125 -5.25 17.69 -16.07
N LEU A 126 -4.17 17.46 -15.32
CA LEU A 126 -2.85 17.25 -15.88
C LEU A 126 -2.53 15.76 -15.87
N TYR A 127 -2.08 15.23 -17.00
CA TYR A 127 -1.61 13.86 -17.09
C TYR A 127 -0.15 13.84 -17.55
N ILE A 128 0.72 13.15 -16.80
CA ILE A 128 2.10 12.89 -17.20
C ILE A 128 2.22 11.40 -17.47
N ASN A 129 2.46 11.02 -18.74
CA ASN A 129 2.59 9.63 -19.16
C ASN A 129 1.42 8.70 -18.74
N GLY A 130 0.21 9.28 -18.60
CA GLY A 130 -1.00 8.57 -18.16
C GLY A 130 -1.29 8.64 -16.66
N LEU A 131 -0.37 9.16 -15.85
CA LEU A 131 -0.58 9.42 -14.42
C LEU A 131 -1.35 10.73 -14.26
N HIS A 132 -2.50 10.68 -13.57
CA HIS A 132 -3.26 11.87 -13.20
C HIS A 132 -2.54 12.63 -12.09
N ILE A 133 -2.32 13.92 -12.30
CA ILE A 133 -1.78 14.85 -11.31
C ILE A 133 -2.88 15.79 -10.91
N ASP A 134 -3.17 15.82 -9.62
CA ASP A 134 -4.19 16.71 -9.07
C ASP A 134 -3.57 18.08 -8.83
N LEU A 135 -3.99 19.06 -9.63
CA LEU A 135 -3.45 20.42 -9.58
C LEU A 135 -3.86 21.18 -8.31
N GLU A 136 -4.84 20.69 -7.54
CA GLU A 136 -5.25 21.30 -6.28
C GLU A 136 -4.35 20.86 -5.12
N THR A 137 -3.87 19.62 -5.14
CA THR A 137 -3.04 19.04 -4.08
C THR A 137 -1.55 19.05 -4.40
N ASP A 138 -1.18 18.84 -5.66
CA ASP A 138 0.22 18.67 -6.08
C ASP A 138 0.91 20.00 -6.33
N ASN A 139 2.03 20.19 -5.63
CA ASN A 139 2.89 21.36 -5.81
C ASN A 139 3.91 21.13 -6.94
N LEU A 140 4.54 22.22 -7.39
CA LEU A 140 5.63 22.17 -8.37
C LEU A 140 6.77 21.20 -7.97
N PHE A 141 7.05 21.10 -6.67
CA PHE A 141 8.04 20.17 -6.13
C PHE A 141 7.62 18.71 -6.34
N SER A 142 6.37 18.38 -6.02
CA SER A 142 5.79 17.05 -6.25
C SER A 142 5.84 16.66 -7.73
N ILE A 143 5.45 17.57 -8.61
CA ILE A 143 5.51 17.35 -10.07
C ILE A 143 6.97 17.10 -10.52
N THR A 144 7.92 17.86 -9.97
CA THR A 144 9.35 17.68 -10.29
C THR A 144 9.88 16.32 -9.79
N GLU A 145 9.42 15.85 -8.64
CA GLU A 145 9.76 14.52 -8.14
C GLU A 145 9.17 13.42 -9.01
N THR A 146 7.90 13.53 -9.41
CA THR A 146 7.25 12.63 -10.37
C THR A 146 8.01 12.59 -11.69
N LEU A 147 8.41 13.75 -12.25
CA LEU A 147 9.22 13.83 -13.46
C LEU A 147 10.60 13.19 -13.29
N LYS A 148 11.25 13.32 -12.13
CA LYS A 148 12.52 12.65 -11.84
C LYS A 148 12.36 11.14 -11.77
N MET A 149 11.29 10.65 -11.13
CA MET A 149 11.01 9.21 -11.03
C MET A 149 10.70 8.62 -12.41
N GLU A 150 9.84 9.29 -13.18
CA GLU A 150 9.47 8.87 -14.52
C GLU A 150 10.67 8.92 -15.48
N GLY A 151 11.48 9.98 -15.41
CA GLY A 151 12.72 10.08 -16.17
C GLY A 151 13.72 8.97 -15.86
N LYS A 152 13.86 8.58 -14.58
CA LYS A 152 14.69 7.42 -14.19
C LYS A 152 14.12 6.10 -14.72
N MET A 153 12.80 5.95 -14.76
CA MET A 153 12.16 4.75 -15.29
C MET A 153 12.37 4.63 -16.81
N ILE A 154 12.18 5.72 -17.54
CA ILE A 154 12.40 5.78 -18.99
C ILE A 154 13.87 5.54 -19.33
N ASP A 155 14.80 6.20 -18.64
CA ASP A 155 16.24 5.96 -18.80
C ASP A 155 16.60 4.50 -18.49
N GLY A 156 15.99 3.91 -17.46
CA GLY A 156 16.12 2.49 -17.13
C GLY A 156 15.67 1.56 -18.26
N LEU A 157 14.52 1.83 -18.88
CA LEU A 157 14.01 1.05 -20.02
C LEU A 157 14.86 1.23 -21.27
N HIS A 158 15.30 2.45 -21.55
CA HIS A 158 16.20 2.76 -22.65
C HIS A 158 17.55 2.03 -22.49
N ASN A 159 18.12 2.02 -21.28
CA ASN A 159 19.34 1.28 -20.97
C ASN A 159 19.20 -0.25 -21.14
N LEU A 160 17.97 -0.78 -21.10
CA LEU A 160 17.67 -2.18 -21.41
C LEU A 160 17.45 -2.45 -22.91
N GLY A 161 17.57 -1.42 -23.75
CA GLY A 161 17.35 -1.50 -25.20
C GLY A 161 15.88 -1.47 -25.62
N ILE A 162 14.98 -0.99 -24.76
CA ILE A 162 13.55 -0.81 -25.08
C ILE A 162 13.36 0.62 -25.60
N GLU A 163 13.19 0.75 -26.92
CA GLU A 163 13.11 2.05 -27.59
C GLU A 163 11.68 2.35 -28.13
N ASP A 164 11.37 3.64 -28.22
CA ASP A 164 10.25 4.29 -28.92
C ASP A 164 8.88 3.59 -28.86
N ALA A 165 8.59 2.71 -29.81
CA ALA A 165 7.27 2.13 -30.01
C ALA A 165 6.87 1.20 -28.86
N ASP A 166 7.82 0.46 -28.30
CA ASP A 166 7.56 -0.47 -27.20
C ASP A 166 7.50 0.26 -25.87
N LEU A 167 8.29 1.33 -25.69
CA LEU A 167 8.22 2.21 -24.51
C LEU A 167 6.80 2.78 -24.32
N SER A 168 6.18 3.25 -25.41
CA SER A 168 4.82 3.77 -25.36
C SER A 168 3.78 2.73 -24.91
N LYS A 169 4.00 1.44 -25.20
CA LYS A 169 3.14 0.34 -24.75
C LYS A 169 3.35 0.06 -23.27
N PHE A 170 4.59 0.08 -22.79
CA PHE A 170 4.90 -0.13 -21.38
C PHE A 170 4.34 0.99 -20.50
N ILE A 171 4.44 2.24 -20.93
CA ILE A 171 3.88 3.39 -20.22
C ILE A 171 2.35 3.31 -20.14
N ARG A 172 1.70 2.80 -21.20
CA ARG A 172 0.23 2.64 -21.23
C ARG A 172 -0.28 1.46 -20.41
N LEU A 173 0.59 0.59 -19.87
CA LEU A 173 0.15 -0.51 -19.02
C LEU A 173 -0.42 0.08 -17.73
N GLN A 174 -1.72 -0.09 -17.54
CA GLN A 174 -2.38 0.21 -16.27
C GLN A 174 -1.91 -0.78 -15.21
N VAL A 175 -0.79 -0.45 -14.55
CA VAL A 175 -0.45 -1.08 -13.28
C VAL A 175 -1.47 -0.53 -12.29
N HIS A 176 -2.49 -1.33 -12.00
CA HIS A 176 -3.39 -0.99 -10.91
C HIS A 176 -2.52 -0.84 -9.67
N PRO A 177 -2.56 0.30 -8.95
CA PRO A 177 -1.89 0.37 -7.66
C PRO A 177 -2.43 -0.81 -6.86
N VAL A 178 -1.53 -1.69 -6.43
CA VAL A 178 -1.89 -2.75 -5.50
C VAL A 178 -2.34 -1.99 -4.27
N ASP A 179 -3.63 -2.07 -3.91
CA ASP A 179 -4.12 -1.44 -2.69
C ASP A 179 -3.19 -1.88 -1.55
N ASP A 180 -2.50 -0.92 -0.93
CA ASP A 180 -1.43 -1.17 0.04
C ASP A 180 -1.97 -1.77 1.36
N SER A 181 -3.29 -1.96 1.46
CA SER A 181 -3.96 -2.60 2.59
C SER A 181 -4.05 -4.11 2.39
N TYR A 182 -3.04 -4.82 2.91
CA TYR A 182 -3.09 -6.27 3.02
C TYR A 182 -3.99 -6.67 4.20
N ALA A 183 -4.90 -7.59 3.95
CA ALA A 183 -5.77 -8.16 4.98
C ALA A 183 -5.21 -9.48 5.48
N LEU A 184 -5.39 -9.79 6.75
CA LEU A 184 -5.11 -11.09 7.34
C LEU A 184 -6.36 -11.99 7.22
N ASP A 185 -6.16 -13.27 6.90
CA ASP A 185 -7.25 -14.25 6.99
C ASP A 185 -7.71 -14.43 8.45
N ILE A 186 -8.95 -14.00 8.73
CA ILE A 186 -9.56 -14.06 10.07
C ILE A 186 -10.29 -15.38 10.34
N ARG A 187 -10.35 -16.31 9.37
CA ARG A 187 -11.05 -17.61 9.50
C ARG A 187 -10.19 -18.62 10.28
N HIS A 188 -9.94 -18.34 11.57
CA HIS A 188 -9.17 -19.22 12.44
C HIS A 188 -9.95 -19.61 13.69
N ALA A 189 -9.79 -20.86 14.14
CA ALA A 189 -10.46 -21.39 15.34
C ALA A 189 -10.03 -20.71 16.66
N SER A 190 -8.99 -19.86 16.62
CA SER A 190 -8.53 -19.08 17.78
C SER A 190 -9.32 -17.78 17.95
N VAL A 191 -10.09 -17.36 16.93
CA VAL A 191 -10.96 -16.18 17.00
C VAL A 191 -12.26 -16.59 17.66
N ILE A 192 -12.54 -16.03 18.83
CA ILE A 192 -13.80 -16.24 19.55
C ILE A 192 -14.73 -15.09 19.20
N TRP A 193 -15.85 -15.40 18.57
CA TRP A 193 -16.86 -14.41 18.19
C TRP A 193 -17.80 -14.14 19.37
N ALA A 194 -17.95 -12.87 19.72
CA ALA A 194 -18.87 -12.42 20.77
C ALA A 194 -20.34 -12.41 20.31
N ASN A 195 -20.55 -12.03 19.04
CA ASN A 195 -21.87 -11.97 18.40
C ASN A 195 -21.84 -12.55 16.98
N ASN A 196 -23.03 -12.90 16.48
CA ASN A 196 -23.25 -13.31 15.10
C ASN A 196 -24.51 -12.65 14.53
N ILE A 197 -24.33 -11.70 13.62
CA ILE A 197 -25.42 -10.87 13.09
C ILE A 197 -26.47 -11.72 12.33
N GLU A 198 -26.05 -12.83 11.74
CA GLU A 198 -26.93 -13.69 10.93
C GLU A 198 -27.78 -14.64 11.79
N LEU A 199 -27.26 -15.08 12.93
CA LEU A 199 -27.89 -16.12 13.76
C LEU A 199 -28.58 -15.55 15.00
N ASP A 200 -28.05 -14.48 15.59
CA ASP A 200 -28.52 -14.04 16.90
C ASP A 200 -29.95 -13.47 16.83
N PRO A 201 -30.81 -13.76 17.83
CA PRO A 201 -32.20 -13.32 17.84
C PRO A 201 -32.35 -11.80 17.90
N MET A 202 -31.35 -11.10 18.46
CA MET A 202 -31.30 -9.65 18.59
C MET A 202 -31.39 -8.93 17.23
N TYR A 203 -30.85 -9.54 16.16
CA TYR A 203 -30.83 -8.96 14.82
C TYR A 203 -31.96 -9.47 13.91
N SER A 204 -32.95 -10.19 14.46
CA SER A 204 -34.02 -10.78 13.66
C SER A 204 -34.94 -9.75 12.99
N SER A 205 -34.96 -8.50 13.46
CA SER A 205 -35.73 -7.41 12.86
C SER A 205 -35.11 -6.87 11.57
N TRP A 206 -33.85 -7.21 11.28
CA TRP A 206 -33.08 -6.65 10.17
C TRP A 206 -33.30 -7.42 8.85
N PRO A 207 -33.27 -6.74 7.69
CA PRO A 207 -33.37 -7.38 6.40
C PRO A 207 -32.13 -8.23 6.08
N PHE A 208 -32.31 -9.36 5.39
CA PHE A 208 -31.23 -10.30 5.06
C PHE A 208 -30.58 -10.09 3.69
N SER A 209 -31.19 -9.27 2.82
CA SER A 209 -30.73 -9.10 1.44
C SER A 209 -29.55 -8.15 1.33
N CYS A 210 -28.53 -8.53 0.57
CA CYS A 210 -27.37 -7.71 0.25
C CYS A 210 -27.74 -6.50 -0.62
N GLN A 211 -28.87 -6.57 -1.37
CA GLN A 211 -29.36 -5.45 -2.17
C GLN A 211 -29.76 -4.24 -1.33
N GLU A 212 -30.03 -4.43 -0.03
CA GLU A 212 -30.32 -3.33 0.89
C GLU A 212 -29.16 -2.35 1.01
N LEU A 213 -27.93 -2.83 0.76
CA LEU A 213 -26.73 -2.00 0.72
C LEU A 213 -26.78 -0.95 -0.41
N LEU A 214 -27.54 -1.19 -1.48
CA LEU A 214 -27.69 -0.25 -2.60
C LEU A 214 -28.76 0.83 -2.36
N ARG A 215 -29.61 0.68 -1.34
CA ARG A 215 -30.67 1.66 -1.09
C ARG A 215 -30.07 3.00 -0.65
N PRO A 216 -30.52 4.13 -1.20
CA PRO A 216 -30.01 5.43 -0.82
C PRO A 216 -30.23 5.67 0.68
N ALA A 217 -29.16 6.03 1.39
CA ALA A 217 -29.16 6.37 2.80
C ALA A 217 -28.46 7.72 2.98
N PHE A 218 -28.77 8.42 4.07
CA PHE A 218 -28.05 9.65 4.40
C PHE A 218 -26.57 9.34 4.67
N PRO A 219 -25.63 10.13 4.12
CA PRO A 219 -24.21 9.99 4.44
C PRO A 219 -24.00 10.01 5.96
N GLY A 220 -23.16 9.11 6.47
CA GLY A 220 -22.92 8.99 7.92
C GLY A 220 -23.79 7.95 8.65
N VAL A 221 -24.85 7.44 8.02
CA VAL A 221 -25.72 6.42 8.65
C VAL A 221 -25.32 5.02 8.22
N VAL A 222 -24.89 4.19 9.19
CA VAL A 222 -24.60 2.77 8.96
C VAL A 222 -25.91 1.99 8.81
N ARG A 223 -26.03 1.19 7.74
CA ARG A 223 -27.24 0.41 7.46
C ARG A 223 -27.28 -0.85 8.31
N GLN A 224 -28.41 -1.09 8.96
CA GLN A 224 -28.68 -2.30 9.72
C GLN A 224 -29.12 -3.43 8.77
N ILE A 225 -28.21 -4.35 8.48
CA ILE A 225 -28.46 -5.50 7.61
C ILE A 225 -28.05 -6.76 8.35
N LYS A 226 -28.88 -7.80 8.26
CA LYS A 226 -28.70 -9.08 8.94
C LYS A 226 -27.64 -9.95 8.25
N ARG A 227 -26.41 -9.42 8.09
CA ARG A 227 -25.29 -10.04 7.36
C ARG A 227 -23.95 -9.63 7.94
N ASN A 228 -22.99 -10.55 7.92
CA ASN A 228 -21.65 -10.33 8.44
C ASN A 228 -20.73 -9.57 7.45
N PHE A 229 -21.10 -8.33 7.11
CA PHE A 229 -20.30 -7.46 6.21
C PHE A 229 -19.05 -6.89 6.87
N PHE A 230 -19.13 -6.62 8.17
CA PHE A 230 -18.08 -5.95 8.92
C PHE A 230 -17.67 -6.82 10.09
N ASN A 231 -16.41 -7.20 10.11
CA ASN A 231 -15.81 -8.06 11.11
C ASN A 231 -14.67 -7.31 11.80
N LEU A 232 -14.75 -7.15 13.12
CA LEU A 232 -13.70 -6.59 13.96
C LEU A 232 -13.08 -7.71 14.79
N VAL A 233 -11.79 -7.98 14.61
CA VAL A 233 -11.06 -8.95 15.42
C VAL A 233 -10.02 -8.22 16.26
N ILE A 234 -10.12 -8.32 17.58
CA ILE A 234 -9.23 -7.62 18.53
C ILE A 234 -8.30 -8.64 19.18
N PHE A 235 -7.00 -8.38 19.10
CA PHE A 235 -5.95 -9.12 19.79
C PHE A 235 -5.63 -8.39 21.08
N ILE A 236 -5.90 -9.04 22.20
CA ILE A 236 -5.72 -8.48 23.54
C ILE A 236 -4.90 -9.42 24.41
N ASP A 237 -4.03 -8.85 25.23
CA ASP A 237 -3.52 -9.51 26.42
C ASP A 237 -4.42 -9.09 27.59
N PRO A 238 -5.18 -10.00 28.20
CA PRO A 238 -6.11 -9.67 29.28
C PRO A 238 -5.43 -9.14 30.55
N ALA A 239 -4.10 -9.26 30.66
CA ALA A 239 -3.31 -8.71 31.77
C ALA A 239 -2.79 -7.29 31.51
N GLN A 240 -2.98 -6.73 30.31
CA GLN A 240 -2.59 -5.34 30.00
C GLN A 240 -3.68 -4.34 30.41
N GLU A 241 -3.26 -3.12 30.77
CA GLU A 241 -4.17 -2.04 31.18
C GLU A 241 -5.04 -1.57 30.00
N GLU A 242 -4.45 -1.49 28.80
CA GLU A 242 -5.12 -1.02 27.58
C GLU A 242 -6.28 -1.95 27.17
N ALA A 243 -6.23 -3.23 27.55
CA ALA A 243 -7.26 -4.20 27.22
C ALA A 243 -8.64 -3.80 27.75
N VAL A 244 -8.70 -3.08 28.89
CA VAL A 244 -9.95 -2.60 29.49
C VAL A 244 -10.70 -1.70 28.52
N ASP A 245 -10.00 -0.79 27.84
CA ASP A 245 -10.60 0.20 26.96
C ASP A 245 -11.17 -0.46 25.69
N PHE A 246 -10.46 -1.43 25.11
CA PHE A 246 -10.96 -2.19 23.96
C PHE A 246 -12.20 -3.03 24.30
N VAL A 247 -12.26 -3.60 25.50
CA VAL A 247 -13.45 -4.36 25.94
C VAL A 247 -14.64 -3.42 26.20
N LYS A 248 -14.43 -2.26 26.83
CA LYS A 248 -15.46 -1.22 27.01
C LYS A 248 -15.99 -0.71 25.66
N LEU A 249 -15.10 -0.50 24.69
CA LEU A 249 -15.50 -0.10 23.33
C LEU A 249 -16.33 -1.19 22.63
N ALA A 250 -15.94 -2.45 22.77
CA ALA A 250 -16.70 -3.57 22.23
C ALA A 250 -18.10 -3.69 22.87
N GLU A 251 -18.22 -3.44 24.19
CA GLU A 251 -19.50 -3.34 24.88
C GLU A 251 -20.37 -2.23 24.29
N LEU A 252 -19.78 -1.05 24.06
CA LEU A 252 -20.47 0.09 23.47
C LEU A 252 -21.09 -0.29 22.12
N PHE A 253 -20.31 -0.88 21.21
CA PHE A 253 -20.81 -1.30 19.91
C PHE A 253 -21.90 -2.37 19.99
N TYR A 254 -21.74 -3.34 20.88
CA TYR A 254 -22.73 -4.38 21.11
C TYR A 254 -24.06 -3.79 21.62
N ARG A 255 -24.01 -2.88 22.60
CA ARG A 255 -25.19 -2.22 23.18
C ARG A 255 -25.89 -1.29 22.19
N HIS A 256 -25.13 -0.61 21.34
CA HIS A 256 -25.68 0.29 20.31
C HIS A 256 -26.19 -0.44 19.06
N HIS A 257 -26.13 -1.78 19.02
CA HIS A 257 -26.59 -2.59 17.88
C HIS A 257 -25.93 -2.16 16.56
N VAL A 258 -24.64 -1.82 16.62
CA VAL A 258 -23.85 -1.55 15.41
C VAL A 258 -23.77 -2.85 14.60
N PRO A 259 -23.93 -2.85 13.27
CA PRO A 259 -23.85 -4.04 12.43
C PRO A 259 -22.39 -4.51 12.26
N LEU A 260 -21.72 -4.77 13.38
CA LEU A 260 -20.32 -5.16 13.48
C LEU A 260 -20.24 -6.50 14.20
N ARG A 261 -19.57 -7.48 13.58
CA ARG A 261 -19.28 -8.77 14.18
C ARG A 261 -17.95 -8.67 14.94
N ILE A 262 -17.99 -8.81 16.25
CA ILE A 262 -16.84 -8.60 17.14
C ILE A 262 -16.26 -9.96 17.52
N GLY A 263 -14.95 -10.11 17.36
CA GLY A 263 -14.19 -11.29 17.73
C GLY A 263 -12.97 -10.93 18.57
N PHE A 264 -12.59 -11.82 19.48
CA PHE A 264 -11.43 -11.67 20.36
C PHE A 264 -10.44 -12.80 20.13
N VAL A 265 -9.15 -12.45 20.20
CA VAL A 265 -8.04 -13.39 20.31
C VAL A 265 -7.24 -13.02 21.54
N PHE A 266 -7.25 -13.92 22.54
CA PHE A 266 -6.46 -13.74 23.75
C PHE A 266 -5.03 -14.19 23.50
N VAL A 267 -4.08 -13.31 23.81
CA VAL A 267 -2.65 -13.57 23.70
C VAL A 267 -2.05 -13.54 25.10
N PHE A 268 -1.34 -14.60 25.45
CA PHE A 268 -0.69 -14.74 26.76
C PHE A 268 0.82 -14.68 26.57
N ASN A 269 1.50 -13.84 27.36
CA ASN A 269 2.92 -13.55 27.23
C ASN A 269 3.82 -14.65 27.86
N THR A 270 3.32 -15.37 28.87
CA THR A 270 4.04 -16.41 29.61
C THR A 270 3.54 -17.82 29.26
N GLU A 271 4.49 -18.74 29.04
CA GLU A 271 4.20 -20.18 28.90
C GLU A 271 4.06 -20.86 30.28
N GLU A 272 4.68 -20.29 31.31
CA GLU A 272 4.61 -20.72 32.71
C GLU A 272 3.50 -19.96 33.44
N VAL A 273 2.62 -20.70 34.10
CA VAL A 273 1.51 -20.17 34.90
C VAL A 273 1.92 -20.27 36.36
N ASP A 274 2.08 -19.14 37.03
CA ASP A 274 2.14 -19.16 38.49
C ASP A 274 0.73 -19.38 39.04
N GLU A 275 0.63 -20.31 39.99
CA GLU A 275 -0.59 -20.97 40.46
C GLU A 275 -1.70 -20.03 41.01
N ASN A 276 -1.45 -18.72 41.14
CA ASN A 276 -2.39 -17.77 41.75
C ASN A 276 -2.32 -16.30 41.30
N GLU A 277 -1.46 -15.92 40.34
CA GLU A 277 -1.26 -14.49 40.00
C GLU A 277 -1.64 -14.11 38.57
N ASP A 278 -1.80 -15.07 37.65
CA ASP A 278 -2.16 -14.77 36.26
C ASP A 278 -3.66 -14.54 36.09
N ALA A 279 -4.09 -13.28 36.27
CA ALA A 279 -5.46 -12.83 36.01
C ALA A 279 -5.94 -13.14 34.58
N GLY A 280 -5.03 -13.15 33.61
CA GLY A 280 -5.34 -13.52 32.22
C GLY A 280 -5.74 -14.99 32.06
N ALA A 281 -5.02 -15.91 32.70
CA ALA A 281 -5.34 -17.34 32.67
C ALA A 281 -6.65 -17.62 33.42
N ALA A 282 -6.88 -16.93 34.55
CA ALA A 282 -8.13 -17.01 35.30
C ALA A 282 -9.33 -16.53 34.45
N LEU A 283 -9.20 -15.40 33.74
CA LEU A 283 -10.24 -14.90 32.85
C LEU A 283 -10.54 -15.88 31.72
N TRP A 284 -9.51 -16.45 31.10
CA TRP A 284 -9.66 -17.41 30.02
C TRP A 284 -10.42 -18.68 30.45
N ARG A 285 -10.05 -19.23 31.61
CA ARG A 285 -10.72 -20.40 32.20
C ARG A 285 -12.17 -20.09 32.54
N ALA A 286 -12.42 -18.93 33.16
CA ALA A 286 -13.76 -18.45 33.47
C ALA A 286 -14.61 -18.27 32.21
N PHE A 287 -14.05 -17.67 31.16
CA PHE A 287 -14.73 -17.43 29.90
C PHE A 287 -15.13 -18.75 29.23
N ASN A 288 -14.23 -19.72 29.13
CA ASN A 288 -14.52 -21.02 28.53
C ASN A 288 -15.57 -21.80 29.31
N TYR A 289 -15.54 -21.75 30.65
CA TYR A 289 -16.57 -22.36 31.49
C TYR A 289 -17.97 -21.78 31.20
N ILE A 290 -18.08 -20.44 31.16
CA ILE A 290 -19.37 -19.78 30.90
C ILE A 290 -19.85 -20.06 29.47
N ALA A 291 -18.92 -20.11 28.51
CA ALA A 291 -19.23 -20.40 27.12
C ALA A 291 -19.74 -21.85 26.92
N GLU A 292 -19.27 -22.82 27.70
CA GLU A 292 -19.72 -24.22 27.63
C GLU A 292 -21.06 -24.44 28.36
N GLU A 293 -21.27 -23.77 29.50
CA GLU A 293 -22.51 -23.91 30.28
C GLU A 293 -23.69 -23.12 29.70
N SER A 294 -23.41 -21.95 29.12
CA SER A 294 -24.43 -21.04 28.58
C SER A 294 -24.22 -20.82 27.09
N ASP A 295 -23.54 -19.72 26.74
CA ASP A 295 -23.30 -19.30 25.35
C ASP A 295 -22.15 -18.28 25.31
N THR A 296 -21.51 -18.13 24.15
CA THR A 296 -20.38 -17.20 23.96
C THR A 296 -20.78 -15.74 24.18
N THR A 297 -22.01 -15.37 23.83
CA THR A 297 -22.52 -14.02 24.05
C THR A 297 -22.71 -13.70 25.53
N GLN A 298 -23.16 -14.67 26.33
CA GLN A 298 -23.24 -14.49 27.79
C GLN A 298 -21.84 -14.42 28.40
N ALA A 299 -20.91 -15.27 27.96
CA ALA A 299 -19.51 -15.21 28.39
C ALA A 299 -18.88 -13.83 28.09
N PHE A 300 -19.22 -13.21 26.95
CA PHE A 300 -18.78 -11.86 26.62
C PHE A 300 -19.37 -10.78 27.54
N ILE A 301 -20.67 -10.87 27.87
CA ILE A 301 -21.32 -9.95 28.81
C ILE A 301 -20.70 -10.09 30.22
N SER A 302 -20.49 -11.32 30.68
CA SER A 302 -19.82 -11.61 31.95
C SER A 302 -18.40 -11.06 31.97
N MET A 303 -17.61 -11.27 30.91
CA MET A 303 -16.26 -10.69 30.77
C MET A 303 -16.29 -9.17 30.85
N THR A 304 -17.23 -8.53 30.15
CA THR A 304 -17.41 -7.08 30.18
C THR A 304 -17.75 -6.60 31.60
N SER A 305 -18.59 -7.34 32.32
CA SER A 305 -18.91 -7.02 33.73
C SER A 305 -17.71 -7.17 34.67
N MET A 306 -16.76 -8.07 34.35
CA MET A 306 -15.49 -8.20 35.09
C MET A 306 -14.61 -6.96 34.86
N TYR A 307 -14.49 -6.49 33.62
CA TYR A 307 -13.71 -5.31 33.28
C TYR A 307 -14.33 -4.00 33.76
N ASN A 308 -15.66 -3.88 33.78
CA ASN A 308 -16.36 -2.69 34.32
C ASN A 308 -16.20 -2.51 35.85
N LYS A 309 -15.76 -3.55 36.58
CA LYS A 309 -15.43 -3.44 38.00
C LYS A 309 -14.01 -2.98 38.28
N VAL A 310 -13.14 -3.01 37.26
CA VAL A 310 -11.76 -2.55 37.35
C VAL A 310 -11.78 -1.01 37.27
N LYS A 311 -11.03 -0.33 38.14
CA LYS A 311 -10.90 1.13 38.07
C LYS A 311 -9.99 1.51 36.90
N ASP A 312 -10.21 2.70 36.35
CA ASP A 312 -9.39 3.20 35.23
C ASP A 312 -7.89 3.24 35.64
N GLY A 313 -7.05 2.52 34.90
CA GLY A 313 -5.61 2.37 35.16
C GLY A 313 -5.21 1.26 36.15
N GLU A 314 -6.13 0.36 36.53
CA GLU A 314 -5.79 -0.86 37.28
C GLU A 314 -5.82 -2.09 36.36
N VAL A 315 -4.96 -3.07 36.63
CA VAL A 315 -4.94 -4.36 35.91
C VAL A 315 -6.01 -5.29 36.49
N LEU A 316 -6.61 -6.13 35.64
CA LEU A 316 -7.53 -7.18 36.08
C LEU A 316 -6.84 -8.07 37.12
N THR A 317 -7.51 -8.35 38.24
CA THR A 317 -7.02 -9.30 39.25
C THR A 317 -7.94 -10.51 39.37
N VAL A 318 -7.40 -11.64 39.86
CA VAL A 318 -8.15 -12.89 40.07
C VAL A 318 -9.35 -12.68 41.02
N ASP A 319 -9.27 -11.73 41.95
CA ASP A 319 -10.36 -11.39 42.87
C ASP A 319 -11.59 -10.79 42.15
N HIS A 320 -11.37 -9.99 41.11
CA HIS A 320 -12.46 -9.46 40.28
C HIS A 320 -13.20 -10.58 39.54
N VAL A 321 -12.45 -11.53 38.98
CA VAL A 321 -12.99 -12.70 38.25
C VAL A 321 -13.79 -13.61 39.19
N THR A 322 -13.22 -13.93 40.35
CA THR A 322 -13.90 -14.79 41.35
C THR A 322 -15.16 -14.14 41.92
N THR A 323 -15.16 -12.82 42.12
CA THR A 323 -16.34 -12.08 42.61
C THR A 323 -17.49 -12.11 41.61
N VAL A 324 -17.21 -11.94 40.31
CA VAL A 324 -18.24 -12.03 39.26
C VAL A 324 -18.76 -13.46 39.13
N LEU A 325 -17.85 -14.46 39.09
CA LEU A 325 -18.23 -15.87 39.01
C LEU A 325 -19.10 -16.31 40.19
N ARG A 326 -18.80 -15.86 41.42
CA ARG A 326 -19.64 -16.16 42.62
C ARG A 326 -21.04 -15.60 42.50
N ASN A 327 -21.19 -14.42 41.89
CA ASN A 327 -22.47 -13.76 41.76
C ASN A 327 -23.33 -14.39 40.67
N GLU A 328 -22.73 -14.76 39.53
CA GLU A 328 -23.47 -15.33 38.39
C GLU A 328 -23.68 -16.84 38.52
N PHE A 329 -22.72 -17.56 39.10
CA PHE A 329 -22.77 -19.02 39.27
C PHE A 329 -22.48 -19.46 40.72
N PRO A 330 -23.45 -19.31 41.65
CA PRO A 330 -23.26 -19.66 43.07
C PRO A 330 -23.00 -21.16 43.34
N ARG A 331 -23.18 -22.03 42.35
CA ARG A 331 -23.01 -23.50 42.46
C ARG A 331 -21.74 -24.03 41.80
N ALA A 332 -20.97 -23.17 41.14
CA ALA A 332 -19.76 -23.57 40.44
C ALA A 332 -18.57 -23.71 41.41
N ASP A 333 -17.76 -24.75 41.22
CA ASP A 333 -16.53 -24.94 41.99
C ASP A 333 -15.39 -24.11 41.39
N ILE A 334 -15.13 -22.97 42.02
CA ILE A 334 -14.20 -21.95 41.54
C ILE A 334 -12.76 -22.45 41.58
N GLU A 335 -12.41 -23.28 42.55
CA GLU A 335 -11.06 -23.85 42.68
C GLU A 335 -10.81 -24.92 41.60
N ALA A 336 -11.84 -25.69 41.24
CA ALA A 336 -11.75 -26.65 40.14
C ALA A 336 -11.67 -25.98 38.76
N ILE A 337 -12.37 -24.85 38.56
CA ILE A 337 -12.37 -24.12 37.28
C ILE A 337 -11.05 -23.38 37.06
N LEU A 338 -10.54 -22.73 38.11
CA LEU A 338 -9.31 -21.92 38.06
C LEU A 338 -8.04 -22.73 38.23
N GLY A 339 -8.12 -24.03 38.55
CA GLY A 339 -6.96 -24.91 38.73
C GLY A 339 -6.10 -25.10 37.47
N VAL A 340 -4.83 -25.50 37.67
CA VAL A 340 -3.83 -25.68 36.59
C VAL A 340 -4.18 -26.84 35.66
N ASP A 341 -4.82 -27.90 36.18
CA ASP A 341 -5.28 -29.08 35.42
C ASP A 341 -6.70 -28.93 34.86
N SER A 342 -7.24 -27.72 34.84
CA SER A 342 -8.59 -27.43 34.36
C SER A 342 -8.75 -27.82 32.88
N GLU A 343 -9.85 -28.50 32.56
CA GLU A 343 -10.15 -28.91 31.17
C GLU A 343 -10.28 -27.71 30.22
N TYR A 344 -10.58 -26.54 30.78
CA TYR A 344 -10.78 -25.26 30.10
C TYR A 344 -9.49 -24.56 29.66
N ASP A 345 -8.32 -25.12 29.99
CA ASP A 345 -7.01 -24.53 29.63
C ASP A 345 -6.46 -25.03 28.27
N LYS A 346 -7.05 -26.09 27.70
CA LYS A 346 -6.54 -26.84 26.53
C LYS A 346 -6.42 -26.02 25.22
N LYS A 347 -6.94 -24.79 25.17
CA LYS A 347 -6.88 -23.90 24.00
C LYS A 347 -6.07 -22.60 24.21
N ARG A 348 -5.51 -22.37 25.40
CA ARG A 348 -4.79 -21.12 25.71
C ARG A 348 -3.62 -20.87 24.75
N GLN A 349 -2.84 -21.90 24.46
CA GLN A 349 -1.67 -21.82 23.58
C GLN A 349 -2.04 -21.57 22.10
N MET A 350 -3.28 -21.85 21.70
CA MET A 350 -3.72 -21.68 20.31
C MET A 350 -3.83 -20.21 19.91
N GLY A 351 -4.21 -19.33 20.85
CA GLY A 351 -4.25 -17.87 20.65
C GLY A 351 -2.85 -17.30 20.41
N THR A 352 -1.92 -17.56 21.33
CA THR A 352 -0.52 -17.10 21.21
C THR A 352 0.18 -17.69 19.98
N THR A 353 -0.07 -18.96 19.63
CA THR A 353 0.50 -19.57 18.42
C THR A 353 -0.06 -18.93 17.15
N PHE A 354 -1.36 -18.59 17.15
CA PHE A 354 -1.98 -17.86 16.04
C PHE A 354 -1.36 -16.47 15.92
N TYR A 355 -1.24 -15.71 17.01
CA TYR A 355 -0.60 -14.39 17.01
C TYR A 355 0.85 -14.41 16.47
N LYS A 356 1.66 -15.38 16.91
CA LYS A 356 3.03 -15.57 16.39
C LYS A 356 3.05 -15.89 14.88
N LYS A 357 2.01 -16.53 14.35
CA LYS A 357 1.89 -16.84 12.90
C LYS A 357 1.47 -15.63 12.08
N THR A 358 0.57 -14.80 12.58
CA THR A 358 0.03 -13.64 11.86
C THR A 358 1.09 -12.56 11.65
N GLY A 359 2.08 -12.48 12.55
CA GLY A 359 3.19 -11.52 12.42
C GLY A 359 2.77 -10.07 12.67
N LEU A 360 1.66 -9.88 13.39
CA LEU A 360 1.19 -8.58 13.85
C LEU A 360 2.22 -7.96 14.81
N GLY A 361 2.19 -6.62 14.92
CA GLY A 361 3.18 -5.82 15.62
C GLY A 361 3.16 -5.96 17.15
N PRO A 362 3.41 -4.89 17.93
CA PRO A 362 3.15 -4.91 19.36
C PRO A 362 1.65 -5.00 19.65
N LEU A 363 1.27 -5.61 20.77
CA LEU A 363 -0.10 -5.56 21.31
C LEU A 363 -0.34 -4.21 21.99
N PRO A 364 -1.59 -3.74 22.07
CA PRO A 364 -2.82 -4.31 21.49
C PRO A 364 -2.95 -4.04 19.97
N GLN A 365 -3.68 -4.91 19.26
CA GLN A 365 -3.88 -4.77 17.81
C GLN A 365 -5.31 -5.18 17.43
N ALA A 366 -6.00 -4.35 16.66
CA ALA A 366 -7.28 -4.71 16.04
C ALA A 366 -7.15 -4.93 14.52
N LEU A 367 -8.07 -5.70 13.95
CA LEU A 367 -8.24 -5.94 12.53
C LEU A 367 -9.67 -5.62 12.11
N PHE A 368 -9.86 -4.83 11.06
CA PHE A 368 -11.15 -4.58 10.43
C PHE A 368 -11.23 -5.28 9.07
N ASN A 369 -12.13 -6.25 8.93
CA ASN A 369 -12.22 -7.14 7.76
C ASN A 369 -10.85 -7.74 7.35
N GLY A 370 -10.02 -8.03 8.35
CA GLY A 370 -8.67 -8.55 8.19
C GLY A 370 -7.58 -7.48 8.07
N VAL A 371 -7.89 -6.23 7.73
CA VAL A 371 -6.88 -5.15 7.63
C VAL A 371 -6.48 -4.68 9.03
N PRO A 372 -5.17 -4.67 9.38
CA PRO A 372 -4.72 -4.17 10.67
C PRO A 372 -4.79 -2.65 10.77
N PHE A 373 -5.15 -2.15 11.95
CA PHE A 373 -5.03 -0.72 12.29
C PHE A 373 -3.57 -0.32 12.49
N SER A 374 -3.21 0.91 12.12
CA SER A 374 -1.89 1.46 12.44
C SER A 374 -1.80 1.81 13.93
N SER A 375 -0.58 1.96 14.47
CA SER A 375 -0.41 2.37 15.87
C SER A 375 -1.00 3.75 16.19
N GLU A 376 -1.14 4.62 15.19
CA GLU A 376 -1.77 5.94 15.32
C GLU A 376 -3.29 5.82 15.36
N GLU A 377 -3.87 4.92 14.56
CA GLU A 377 -5.32 4.67 14.53
C GLU A 377 -5.83 3.90 15.77
N MET A 378 -4.92 3.43 16.64
CA MET A 378 -5.22 2.58 17.79
C MET A 378 -5.49 3.33 19.11
N ASP A 379 -5.50 4.67 19.09
CA ASP A 379 -5.89 5.46 20.26
C ASP A 379 -7.37 5.23 20.60
N ALA A 380 -7.69 4.99 21.88
CA ALA A 380 -9.02 4.56 22.33
C ALA A 380 -10.11 5.59 22.04
N GLU A 381 -9.79 6.89 22.10
CA GLU A 381 -10.73 7.98 21.81
C GLU A 381 -11.01 8.12 20.31
N GLU A 382 -10.03 7.87 19.45
CA GLU A 382 -10.16 7.95 17.98
C GLU A 382 -10.59 6.63 17.34
N LEU A 383 -10.46 5.50 18.05
CA LEU A 383 -10.79 4.19 17.50
C LEU A 383 -12.27 4.07 17.13
N GLU A 384 -13.17 4.71 17.89
CA GLU A 384 -14.60 4.73 17.56
C GLU A 384 -14.85 5.40 16.21
N THR A 385 -14.28 6.58 15.99
CA THR A 385 -14.44 7.34 14.74
C THR A 385 -13.75 6.64 13.58
N ASN A 386 -12.56 6.06 13.81
CA ASN A 386 -11.80 5.30 12.83
C ASN A 386 -12.58 4.06 12.36
N ILE A 387 -13.18 3.30 13.28
CA ILE A 387 -14.00 2.12 12.91
C ILE A 387 -15.21 2.55 12.07
N LEU A 388 -15.91 3.63 12.45
CA LEU A 388 -17.04 4.14 11.69
C LEU A 388 -16.62 4.60 10.28
N GLN A 389 -15.47 5.26 10.16
CA GLN A 389 -14.92 5.65 8.86
C GLN A 389 -14.58 4.44 7.99
N LYS A 390 -13.88 3.43 8.54
CA LYS A 390 -13.57 2.18 7.80
C LYS A 390 -14.84 1.44 7.37
N ILE A 391 -15.92 1.48 8.17
CA ILE A 391 -17.23 0.94 7.78
C ILE A 391 -17.77 1.68 6.55
N MET A 392 -17.67 3.01 6.50
CA MET A 392 -18.12 3.80 5.33
C MET A 392 -17.32 3.48 4.08
N ASP A 393 -15.99 3.42 4.21
CA ASP A 393 -15.09 3.10 3.10
C ASP A 393 -15.35 1.69 2.56
N ALA A 394 -15.45 0.70 3.44
CA ALA A 394 -15.77 -0.68 3.08
C ALA A 394 -17.19 -0.81 2.49
N THR A 395 -18.15 -0.01 2.96
CA THR A 395 -19.50 0.02 2.39
C THR A 395 -19.47 0.41 0.92
N SER A 396 -18.66 1.40 0.53
CA SER A 396 -18.56 1.82 -0.87
C SER A 396 -18.03 0.71 -1.78
N ILE A 397 -17.04 -0.05 -1.31
CA ILE A 397 -16.43 -1.17 -2.02
C ILE A 397 -17.44 -2.32 -2.15
N LEU A 398 -18.13 -2.66 -1.06
CA LEU A 398 -19.17 -3.70 -1.03
C LEU A 398 -20.37 -3.32 -1.89
N GLN A 399 -20.78 -2.05 -1.92
CA GLN A 399 -21.84 -1.56 -2.81
C GLN A 399 -21.48 -1.78 -4.27
N ARG A 400 -20.24 -1.47 -4.67
CA ARG A 400 -19.74 -1.73 -6.02
C ARG A 400 -19.77 -3.24 -6.33
N ALA A 401 -19.36 -4.09 -5.39
CA ALA A 401 -19.38 -5.54 -5.56
C ALA A 401 -20.79 -6.11 -5.71
N VAL A 402 -21.76 -5.64 -4.91
CA VAL A 402 -23.18 -6.01 -5.03
C VAL A 402 -23.77 -5.51 -6.33
N PHE A 403 -23.48 -4.26 -6.73
CA PHE A 403 -23.96 -3.68 -7.99
C PHE A 403 -23.46 -4.45 -9.22
N MET A 404 -22.20 -4.90 -9.20
CA MET A 404 -21.61 -5.74 -10.25
C MET A 404 -22.08 -7.20 -10.21
N GLY A 405 -22.87 -7.60 -9.20
CA GLY A 405 -23.36 -8.96 -9.03
C GLY A 405 -22.31 -9.97 -8.56
N LEU A 406 -21.16 -9.49 -8.07
CA LEU A 406 -20.08 -10.34 -7.52
C LEU A 406 -20.47 -10.92 -6.15
N LEU A 407 -21.28 -10.19 -5.39
CA LEU A 407 -21.78 -10.60 -4.09
C LEU A 407 -23.31 -10.79 -4.14
N ASN A 408 -23.77 -11.98 -3.78
CA ASN A 408 -25.18 -12.37 -3.80
C ASN A 408 -25.63 -12.91 -2.44
N ASP A 409 -26.95 -12.94 -2.22
CA ASP A 409 -27.58 -13.43 -0.98
C ASP A 409 -27.31 -14.93 -0.69
N HIS A 410 -26.74 -15.69 -1.63
CA HIS A 410 -26.41 -17.10 -1.41
C HIS A 410 -24.97 -17.34 -0.96
N MET A 411 -24.13 -16.31 -0.98
CA MET A 411 -22.72 -16.40 -0.62
C MET A 411 -22.51 -15.95 0.83
N ASP A 412 -21.54 -16.55 1.52
CA ASP A 412 -21.05 -16.00 2.78
C ASP A 412 -20.14 -14.79 2.45
N VAL A 413 -20.49 -13.66 3.05
CA VAL A 413 -19.75 -12.41 2.88
C VAL A 413 -18.35 -12.52 3.45
N THR A 414 -18.17 -13.26 4.54
CA THR A 414 -16.87 -13.43 5.20
C THR A 414 -15.91 -14.20 4.30
N ASP A 415 -16.38 -15.27 3.66
CA ASP A 415 -15.58 -16.03 2.69
C ASP A 415 -15.26 -15.19 1.45
N PHE A 416 -16.22 -14.41 0.95
CA PHE A 416 -15.97 -13.49 -0.17
C PHE A 416 -14.90 -12.44 0.16
N LEU A 417 -14.89 -11.90 1.38
CA LEU A 417 -13.87 -10.94 1.82
C LEU A 417 -12.50 -11.59 1.99
N MET A 418 -12.45 -12.83 2.50
CA MET A 418 -11.20 -13.53 2.81
C MET A 418 -10.59 -14.26 1.60
N ASP A 419 -11.35 -14.47 0.53
CA ASP A 419 -10.86 -15.04 -0.73
C ASP A 419 -10.30 -13.96 -1.69
N GLN A 420 -10.29 -12.69 -1.27
CA GLN A 420 -9.67 -11.60 -2.03
C GLN A 420 -8.16 -11.78 -2.18
N PRO A 421 -7.55 -11.33 -3.30
CA PRO A 421 -6.11 -11.49 -3.53
C PRO A 421 -5.23 -10.67 -2.57
N SER A 422 -5.80 -9.68 -1.89
CA SER A 422 -5.12 -8.88 -0.86
C SER A 422 -4.99 -9.60 0.49
N VAL A 423 -5.66 -10.75 0.66
CA VAL A 423 -5.70 -11.49 1.91
C VAL A 423 -4.50 -12.42 2.00
N VAL A 424 -3.74 -12.29 3.07
CA VAL A 424 -2.53 -13.05 3.36
C VAL A 424 -2.65 -13.79 4.69
N SER A 425 -1.97 -14.93 4.81
CA SER A 425 -1.94 -15.69 6.07
C SER A 425 -1.01 -15.08 7.13
N ARG A 426 -0.07 -14.23 6.71
CA ARG A 426 0.92 -13.58 7.56
C ARG A 426 1.30 -12.22 6.98
N ILE A 427 1.22 -11.20 7.83
CA ILE A 427 1.67 -9.85 7.50
C ILE A 427 3.13 -9.74 7.90
N ASN A 428 3.97 -9.29 6.97
CA ASN A 428 5.36 -8.96 7.26
C ASN A 428 5.64 -7.54 6.78
N PRO A 429 5.83 -6.57 7.70
CA PRO A 429 6.03 -5.16 7.33
C PRO A 429 7.27 -4.94 6.47
N THR A 430 8.27 -5.83 6.54
CA THR A 430 9.48 -5.72 5.69
C THR A 430 9.24 -6.11 4.24
N ILE A 431 8.23 -6.94 3.95
CA ILE A 431 7.89 -7.39 2.59
C ILE A 431 6.75 -6.55 2.01
N LEU A 432 5.76 -6.25 2.85
CA LEU A 432 4.54 -5.53 2.47
C LEU A 432 4.67 -4.02 2.68
N GLY A 433 5.84 -3.54 3.11
CA GLY A 433 6.11 -2.11 3.28
C GLY A 433 6.03 -1.35 1.96
N THR A 434 5.61 -0.09 2.05
CA THR A 434 5.42 0.82 0.92
C THR A 434 6.75 1.28 0.31
N GLU A 435 7.83 1.33 1.10
CA GLU A 435 9.16 1.73 0.62
C GLU A 435 9.84 0.65 -0.22
N ARG A 436 9.67 0.73 -1.54
CA ARG A 436 10.42 -0.13 -2.49
C ARG A 436 11.77 0.50 -2.82
N LYS A 437 12.85 -0.15 -2.38
CA LYS A 437 14.22 0.22 -2.77
C LYS A 437 14.58 -0.50 -4.06
N HIS A 438 14.84 0.26 -5.12
CA HIS A 438 15.25 -0.29 -6.41
C HIS A 438 16.77 -0.39 -6.50
N LEU A 439 17.26 -1.58 -6.87
CA LEU A 439 18.67 -1.80 -7.22
C LEU A 439 18.81 -1.71 -8.74
N ASN A 440 19.69 -0.83 -9.21
CA ASN A 440 20.02 -0.74 -10.62
C ASN A 440 21.18 -1.70 -10.93
N PHE A 441 20.94 -2.65 -11.84
CA PHE A 441 21.91 -3.66 -12.26
C PHE A 441 22.70 -3.27 -13.52
N VAL A 442 22.42 -2.11 -14.11
CA VAL A 442 23.09 -1.64 -15.34
C VAL A 442 24.44 -1.00 -14.97
N SER A 443 25.55 -1.54 -15.51
CA SER A 443 26.89 -0.92 -15.41
C SER A 443 27.01 0.22 -16.42
N LYS A 444 27.61 1.36 -16.02
CA LYS A 444 27.93 2.47 -16.93
C LYS A 444 29.32 2.37 -17.57
N GLY A 445 29.98 1.21 -17.49
CA GLY A 445 31.17 0.92 -18.31
C GLY A 445 32.46 0.60 -17.56
N ALA A 446 32.41 0.21 -16.28
CA ALA A 446 33.58 -0.27 -15.56
C ALA A 446 33.48 -1.78 -15.32
N SER A 447 34.08 -2.58 -16.22
CA SER A 447 34.26 -4.02 -16.01
C SER A 447 35.39 -4.25 -15.00
N VAL A 448 35.12 -3.97 -13.73
CA VAL A 448 36.06 -4.21 -12.62
C VAL A 448 35.85 -5.62 -12.09
N HIS A 449 36.92 -6.39 -11.96
CA HIS A 449 36.87 -7.71 -11.32
C HIS A 449 36.76 -7.55 -9.80
N VAL A 450 35.87 -8.31 -9.15
CA VAL A 450 35.63 -8.33 -7.69
C VAL A 450 36.91 -8.57 -6.87
N ASN A 451 37.95 -9.17 -7.45
CA ASN A 451 39.17 -9.56 -6.76
C ASN A 451 40.06 -8.38 -6.33
N GLU A 452 39.81 -7.15 -6.80
CA GLU A 452 40.52 -5.95 -6.33
C GLU A 452 39.66 -5.14 -5.36
N PHE A 453 39.74 -5.47 -4.08
CA PHE A 453 38.98 -4.81 -3.01
C PHE A 453 39.18 -3.27 -2.98
N SER A 454 40.40 -2.81 -3.25
CA SER A 454 40.73 -1.38 -3.33
C SER A 454 39.91 -0.67 -4.40
N THR A 455 39.87 -1.24 -5.61
CA THR A 455 39.15 -0.67 -6.76
C THR A 455 37.64 -0.76 -6.54
N PHE A 456 37.16 -1.86 -5.95
CA PHE A 456 35.74 -2.07 -5.62
C PHE A 456 35.20 -1.07 -4.58
N SER A 457 36.01 -0.69 -3.58
CA SER A 457 35.59 0.24 -2.53
C SER A 457 35.26 1.64 -3.07
N TYR A 458 36.01 2.11 -4.08
CA TYR A 458 35.83 3.41 -4.71
C TYR A 458 34.68 3.47 -5.74
N LEU A 459 34.08 2.34 -6.11
CA LEU A 459 32.94 2.32 -7.02
C LEU A 459 31.68 2.91 -6.38
N ASP A 460 30.86 3.57 -7.18
CA ASP A 460 29.52 4.00 -6.79
C ASP A 460 28.61 2.79 -6.55
N SER A 461 27.55 2.96 -5.75
CA SER A 461 26.63 1.87 -5.37
C SER A 461 26.05 1.12 -6.57
N GLN A 462 25.83 1.81 -7.70
CA GLN A 462 25.34 1.20 -8.94
C GLN A 462 26.39 0.28 -9.57
N ASP A 463 27.62 0.74 -9.71
CA ASP A 463 28.71 -0.05 -10.30
C ASP A 463 29.12 -1.21 -9.39
N LYS A 464 29.11 -1.02 -8.06
CA LYS A 464 29.26 -2.12 -7.09
C LYS A 464 28.24 -3.23 -7.32
N THR A 465 26.99 -2.84 -7.56
CA THR A 465 25.89 -3.79 -7.78
C THR A 465 26.08 -4.54 -9.09
N ALA A 466 26.44 -3.85 -10.19
CA ALA A 466 26.69 -4.47 -11.48
C ALA A 466 27.87 -5.47 -11.43
N VAL A 467 28.98 -5.09 -10.78
CA VAL A 467 30.15 -5.95 -10.59
C VAL A 467 29.80 -7.22 -9.79
N ILE A 468 28.92 -7.12 -8.79
CA ILE A 468 28.42 -8.28 -8.06
C ILE A 468 27.58 -9.18 -8.97
N VAL A 469 26.68 -8.63 -9.79
CA VAL A 469 25.85 -9.42 -10.73
C VAL A 469 26.71 -10.25 -11.67
N ASP A 470 27.73 -9.64 -12.28
CA ASP A 470 28.59 -10.29 -13.28
C ASP A 470 29.37 -11.47 -12.70
N ASN A 471 29.73 -11.41 -11.42
CA ASN A 471 30.50 -12.45 -10.73
C ASN A 471 29.62 -13.44 -9.95
N MET A 472 28.29 -13.31 -10.02
CA MET A 472 27.38 -14.09 -9.21
C MET A 472 27.11 -15.49 -9.79
N ASN A 473 27.37 -16.52 -8.99
CA ASN A 473 26.96 -17.89 -9.33
C ASN A 473 25.54 -18.17 -8.82
N TYR A 474 24.60 -18.33 -9.75
CA TYR A 474 23.20 -18.60 -9.42
C TYR A 474 22.90 -20.10 -9.34
N LEU A 475 22.21 -20.49 -8.27
CA LEU A 475 21.56 -21.79 -8.17
C LEU A 475 20.30 -21.80 -9.04
N ARG A 476 20.18 -22.82 -9.89
CA ARG A 476 19.07 -23.02 -10.85
C ARG A 476 18.43 -24.40 -10.70
N LYS A 477 17.22 -24.62 -11.25
CA LYS A 477 16.51 -25.92 -11.20
C LYS A 477 17.03 -26.91 -12.22
N LYS A 478 17.31 -26.42 -13.42
CA LYS A 478 18.01 -27.14 -14.46
C LYS A 478 19.23 -26.33 -14.91
N ASP A 479 20.22 -27.04 -15.45
CA ASP A 479 21.38 -26.43 -16.11
C ASP A 479 21.05 -25.94 -17.54
N GLU A 480 19.78 -26.01 -17.96
CA GLU A 480 19.30 -25.47 -19.24
C GLU A 480 19.23 -23.93 -19.20
N ASP A 481 19.52 -23.30 -20.34
CA ASP A 481 19.40 -21.85 -20.58
C ASP A 481 17.93 -21.44 -20.70
N VAL A 482 17.21 -21.58 -19.58
CA VAL A 482 15.85 -21.09 -19.42
C VAL A 482 15.90 -19.69 -18.85
N ILE A 483 15.07 -18.80 -19.37
CA ILE A 483 14.87 -17.47 -18.82
C ILE A 483 14.12 -17.61 -17.50
N TYR A 484 14.76 -17.21 -16.40
CA TYR A 484 14.16 -17.19 -15.06
C TYR A 484 13.56 -15.81 -14.79
N ALA A 485 12.26 -15.75 -14.54
CA ALA A 485 11.54 -14.50 -14.32
C ALA A 485 11.92 -13.80 -12.99
N VAL A 486 12.36 -14.56 -11.98
CA VAL A 486 12.63 -14.02 -10.63
C VAL A 486 14.06 -14.34 -10.20
N THR A 487 14.76 -13.32 -9.69
CA THR A 487 16.10 -13.44 -9.09
C THR A 487 16.01 -13.13 -7.61
N ILE A 488 16.37 -14.11 -6.76
CA ILE A 488 16.37 -13.94 -5.29
C ILE A 488 17.82 -13.87 -4.84
N TRP A 489 18.19 -12.81 -4.13
CA TRP A 489 19.49 -12.68 -3.47
C TRP A 489 19.31 -12.80 -1.96
N ILE A 490 20.10 -13.67 -1.34
CA ILE A 490 20.15 -13.80 0.13
C ILE A 490 21.46 -13.23 0.62
N ILE A 491 21.34 -12.15 1.38
CA ILE A 491 22.46 -11.50 2.05
C ILE A 491 22.33 -11.82 3.54
N ALA A 492 23.21 -12.68 4.06
CA ALA A 492 23.17 -13.07 5.46
C ALA A 492 24.53 -13.58 5.97
N ASP A 493 24.63 -13.61 7.29
CA ASP A 493 25.69 -14.32 8.01
C ASP A 493 25.35 -15.81 8.10
N PHE A 494 26.00 -16.64 7.29
CA PHE A 494 25.74 -18.09 7.24
C PHE A 494 26.42 -18.87 8.35
N ASP A 495 27.32 -18.24 9.10
CA ASP A 495 27.94 -18.85 10.27
C ASP A 495 27.00 -18.75 11.50
N LYS A 496 26.00 -17.86 11.47
CA LYS A 496 24.89 -17.81 12.43
C LYS A 496 23.72 -18.74 12.07
N ALA A 497 23.02 -19.23 13.09
CA ALA A 497 21.87 -20.12 12.93
C ALA A 497 20.72 -19.48 12.13
N SER A 498 20.41 -18.20 12.41
CA SER A 498 19.37 -17.45 11.72
C SER A 498 19.62 -17.32 10.21
N GLY A 499 20.86 -17.02 9.79
CA GLY A 499 21.22 -16.93 8.37
C GLY A 499 21.17 -18.28 7.66
N ARG A 500 21.56 -19.37 8.33
CA ARG A 500 21.39 -20.74 7.79
C ARG A 500 19.93 -21.11 7.60
N GLN A 501 19.08 -20.77 8.57
CA GLN A 501 17.65 -21.01 8.48
C GLN A 501 17.03 -20.25 7.30
N LEU A 502 17.42 -19.00 7.08
CA LEU A 502 16.97 -18.20 5.94
C LEU A 502 17.35 -18.84 4.59
N LEU A 503 18.61 -19.24 4.43
CA LEU A 503 19.08 -19.91 3.22
C LEU A 503 18.42 -21.28 3.03
N SER A 504 18.19 -22.04 4.11
CA SER A 504 17.47 -23.32 4.08
C SER A 504 16.03 -23.14 3.59
N ASN A 505 15.33 -22.12 4.09
CA ASN A 505 13.97 -21.82 3.67
C ASN A 505 13.89 -21.41 2.19
N ALA A 506 14.86 -20.65 1.69
CA ALA A 506 14.91 -20.32 0.27
C ALA A 506 15.24 -21.51 -0.63
N VAL A 507 16.15 -22.39 -0.21
CA VAL A 507 16.42 -23.65 -0.93
C VAL A 507 15.17 -24.53 -0.95
N LYS A 508 14.36 -24.55 0.12
CA LYS A 508 13.03 -25.22 0.12
C LYS A 508 12.07 -24.55 -0.86
N HIS A 509 11.98 -23.22 -0.86
CA HIS A 509 11.13 -22.47 -1.79
C HIS A 509 11.48 -22.74 -3.27
N MET A 510 12.76 -22.89 -3.59
CA MET A 510 13.24 -23.27 -4.92
C MET A 510 12.90 -24.71 -5.34
N LYS A 511 12.48 -25.59 -4.42
CA LYS A 511 11.97 -26.92 -4.79
C LYS A 511 10.60 -26.80 -5.43
N THR A 512 9.76 -25.95 -4.84
CA THR A 512 8.37 -25.72 -5.27
C THR A 512 8.32 -24.82 -6.51
N SER A 513 9.09 -23.72 -6.53
CA SER A 513 9.13 -22.78 -7.65
C SER A 513 10.10 -23.21 -8.76
N SER A 514 9.64 -23.22 -10.02
CA SER A 514 10.50 -23.52 -11.18
C SER A 514 11.17 -22.30 -11.80
N ASN A 515 10.61 -21.10 -11.56
CA ASN A 515 10.93 -19.89 -12.34
C ASN A 515 11.86 -18.92 -11.60
N ALA A 516 12.46 -19.35 -10.49
CA ALA A 516 13.35 -18.53 -9.67
C ALA A 516 14.81 -19.02 -9.71
N ARG A 517 15.75 -18.08 -9.74
CA ARG A 517 17.19 -18.32 -9.52
C ARG A 517 17.64 -17.70 -8.20
N LEU A 518 18.56 -18.36 -7.49
CA LEU A 518 19.02 -17.94 -6.17
C LEU A 518 20.51 -17.59 -6.17
N GLY A 519 20.84 -16.39 -5.70
CA GLY A 519 22.19 -15.95 -5.38
C GLY A 519 22.38 -15.82 -3.87
N VAL A 520 23.60 -16.10 -3.39
CA VAL A 520 23.98 -16.07 -1.98
C VAL A 520 25.17 -15.14 -1.79
N ILE A 521 25.00 -14.10 -0.98
CA ILE A 521 26.03 -13.13 -0.62
C ILE A 521 26.29 -13.27 0.88
N HIS A 522 27.54 -13.54 1.23
CA HIS A 522 27.92 -13.65 2.64
C HIS A 522 28.17 -12.26 3.21
N ASN A 523 27.47 -11.92 4.30
CA ASN A 523 27.66 -10.70 5.06
C ASN A 523 27.98 -11.06 6.52
N PRO A 524 29.25 -11.24 6.88
CA PRO A 524 29.67 -11.66 8.22
C PRO A 524 29.44 -10.54 9.25
N THR A 525 29.09 -10.90 10.48
CA THR A 525 28.97 -9.93 11.58
C THR A 525 30.33 -9.63 12.23
N GLU A 526 31.25 -10.58 12.17
CA GLU A 526 32.60 -10.48 12.74
C GLU A 526 33.66 -10.41 11.63
N GLU A 527 34.87 -10.00 11.97
CA GLU A 527 35.97 -10.05 11.01
C GLU A 527 36.22 -11.48 10.52
N VAL A 528 36.44 -11.60 9.20
CA VAL A 528 36.60 -12.88 8.53
C VAL A 528 37.93 -13.53 8.95
N THR A 529 37.86 -14.47 9.88
CA THR A 529 38.98 -15.35 10.25
C THR A 529 38.74 -16.76 9.72
N GLU A 530 39.80 -17.57 9.60
CA GLU A 530 39.67 -18.95 9.14
C GLU A 530 38.78 -19.79 10.09
N ASP A 531 38.84 -19.53 11.39
CA ASP A 531 38.10 -20.32 12.37
C ASP A 531 36.61 -19.97 12.41
N ASN A 532 36.24 -18.70 12.20
CA ASN A 532 34.85 -18.25 12.34
C ASN A 532 34.01 -18.41 11.07
N THR A 533 34.63 -18.61 9.89
CA THR A 533 33.95 -18.60 8.58
C THR A 533 33.93 -19.97 7.89
N ALA A 534 34.05 -21.06 8.65
CA ALA A 534 34.12 -22.40 8.07
C ALA A 534 32.87 -22.76 7.25
N VAL A 535 31.67 -22.34 7.69
CA VAL A 535 30.40 -22.69 7.02
C VAL A 535 30.17 -21.81 5.79
N SER A 536 30.39 -20.50 5.92
CA SER A 536 30.29 -19.57 4.78
C SER A 536 31.28 -19.90 3.67
N ARG A 537 32.54 -20.22 3.99
CA ARG A 537 33.54 -20.67 3.00
C ARG A 537 33.14 -21.98 2.32
N ALA A 538 32.58 -22.93 3.07
CA ALA A 538 32.07 -24.18 2.49
C ALA A 538 30.91 -23.93 1.50
N ILE A 539 30.01 -23.00 1.82
CA ILE A 539 28.90 -22.62 0.93
C ILE A 539 29.44 -21.95 -0.33
N LEU A 540 30.32 -20.96 -0.21
CA LEU A 540 30.92 -20.28 -1.36
C LEU A 540 31.71 -21.25 -2.25
N ALA A 541 32.50 -22.14 -1.65
CA ALA A 541 33.21 -23.20 -2.38
C ALA A 541 32.25 -24.15 -3.11
N ALA A 542 31.09 -24.47 -2.51
CA ALA A 542 30.08 -25.30 -3.17
C ALA A 542 29.52 -24.58 -4.42
N PHE A 543 29.20 -23.29 -4.33
CA PHE A 543 28.72 -22.49 -5.47
C PHE A 543 29.74 -22.40 -6.62
N LEU A 544 31.04 -22.36 -6.30
CA LEU A 544 32.11 -22.30 -7.30
C LEU A 544 32.41 -23.65 -7.96
N THR A 545 32.37 -24.74 -7.18
CA THR A 545 32.90 -26.05 -7.63
C THR A 545 31.86 -27.03 -8.14
N GLN A 546 30.60 -26.93 -7.71
CA GLN A 546 29.58 -27.96 -7.94
C GLN A 546 28.59 -27.57 -9.05
N ARG A 547 28.04 -28.58 -9.75
CA ARG A 547 26.91 -28.40 -10.68
C ARG A 547 25.59 -28.18 -9.91
N ASN A 548 24.61 -27.52 -10.51
CA ASN A 548 23.38 -27.11 -9.81
C ASN A 548 22.58 -28.29 -9.21
N THR A 549 22.61 -29.45 -9.86
CA THR A 549 21.96 -30.69 -9.38
C THR A 549 22.56 -31.15 -8.04
N HIS A 550 23.88 -31.14 -7.92
CA HIS A 550 24.61 -31.57 -6.72
C HIS A 550 24.68 -30.47 -5.66
N LEU A 551 24.81 -29.21 -6.08
CA LEU A 551 24.83 -28.03 -5.22
C LEU A 551 23.62 -28.01 -4.29
N ARG A 552 22.42 -28.34 -4.78
CA ARG A 552 21.19 -28.42 -3.98
C ARG A 552 21.28 -29.44 -2.85
N SER A 553 21.76 -30.64 -3.16
CA SER A 553 21.90 -31.70 -2.16
C SER A 553 22.95 -31.32 -1.12
N ILE A 554 24.04 -30.69 -1.54
CA ILE A 554 25.14 -30.29 -0.67
C ILE A 554 24.69 -29.15 0.24
N LEU A 555 24.04 -28.11 -0.28
CA LEU A 555 23.47 -27.03 0.52
C LEU A 555 22.46 -27.56 1.55
N SER A 556 21.58 -28.47 1.16
CA SER A 556 20.62 -29.06 2.11
C SER A 556 21.28 -29.86 3.26
N LYS A 557 22.51 -30.35 3.05
CA LYS A 557 23.30 -31.00 4.09
C LYS A 557 24.06 -29.97 4.92
N LEU A 558 24.78 -29.04 4.30
CA LEU A 558 25.60 -28.01 4.96
C LEU A 558 24.78 -27.08 5.86
N LEU A 559 23.51 -26.84 5.53
CA LEU A 559 22.62 -25.94 6.28
C LEU A 559 22.01 -26.57 7.53
N LYS A 560 22.26 -27.85 7.81
CA LYS A 560 21.79 -28.50 9.05
C LYS A 560 22.62 -28.04 10.24
N GLU A 561 22.01 -28.00 11.42
CA GLU A 561 22.70 -27.60 12.65
C GLU A 561 23.79 -28.59 13.05
N ASP A 562 23.57 -29.88 12.85
CA ASP A 562 24.54 -30.93 13.18
C ASP A 562 25.81 -30.82 12.34
N THR A 563 25.68 -30.50 11.05
CA THR A 563 26.82 -30.28 10.16
C THR A 563 27.55 -28.99 10.46
N ALA A 564 26.82 -27.93 10.86
CA ALA A 564 27.45 -26.68 11.27
C ALA A 564 28.29 -26.88 12.55
N LYS A 565 27.76 -27.62 13.54
CA LYS A 565 28.48 -27.99 14.77
C LYS A 565 29.69 -28.89 14.48
N ALA A 566 29.56 -29.82 13.52
CA ALA A 566 30.66 -30.67 13.10
C ALA A 566 31.76 -29.88 12.35
N LEU A 567 31.39 -28.92 11.51
CA LEU A 567 32.33 -28.04 10.81
C LEU A 567 33.05 -27.10 11.78
N SER A 568 32.38 -26.56 12.80
CA SER A 568 33.03 -25.77 13.86
C SER A 568 33.94 -26.62 14.76
N SER A 569 33.74 -27.95 14.82
CA SER A 569 34.61 -28.87 15.54
C SER A 569 35.84 -29.35 14.74
N GLY A 570 36.04 -28.83 13.51
CA GLY A 570 37.24 -29.10 12.70
C GLY A 570 37.13 -30.26 11.71
N VAL A 571 35.93 -30.80 11.46
CA VAL A 571 35.72 -31.86 10.45
C VAL A 571 35.94 -31.30 9.04
N LYS A 572 36.75 -31.98 8.23
CA LYS A 572 37.05 -31.53 6.86
C LYS A 572 35.80 -31.63 5.99
N ILE A 573 35.52 -30.56 5.25
CA ILE A 573 34.37 -30.45 4.31
C ILE A 573 34.29 -31.65 3.35
N LYS A 574 35.43 -32.26 3.01
CA LYS A 574 35.57 -33.47 2.18
C LYS A 574 34.73 -34.68 2.64
N GLU A 575 34.48 -34.83 3.94
CA GLU A 575 33.70 -35.96 4.48
C GLU A 575 32.20 -35.83 4.23
N PHE A 576 31.71 -34.61 3.99
CA PHE A 576 30.30 -34.36 3.68
C PHE A 576 29.98 -34.47 2.18
N PHE A 577 31.01 -34.53 1.32
CA PHE A 577 30.85 -34.78 -0.12
C PHE A 577 30.81 -36.28 -0.40
N VAL A 578 29.81 -36.73 -1.16
CA VAL A 578 29.75 -38.13 -1.61
C VAL A 578 30.93 -38.38 -2.58
N PRO A 579 31.64 -39.53 -2.52
CA PRO A 579 32.88 -39.77 -3.28
C PRO A 579 32.77 -39.60 -4.81
N VAL A 580 31.55 -39.62 -5.37
CA VAL A 580 31.27 -39.50 -6.81
C VAL A 580 31.19 -38.03 -7.29
N MET A 581 31.21 -37.04 -6.39
CA MET A 581 30.97 -35.61 -6.69
C MET A 581 32.22 -34.77 -7.02
N LEU A 582 33.39 -35.39 -7.24
CA LEU A 582 34.65 -34.69 -7.57
C LEU A 582 34.83 -34.44 -9.08
N LEU A 583 33.76 -34.26 -9.85
CA LEU A 583 33.85 -33.80 -11.24
C LEU A 583 33.80 -32.27 -11.26
N LYS A 584 35.00 -31.67 -11.30
CA LYS A 584 35.22 -30.24 -11.52
C LYS A 584 34.35 -29.74 -12.70
N ARG A 585 33.79 -28.53 -12.56
CA ARG A 585 33.44 -27.69 -13.71
C ARG A 585 34.72 -27.48 -14.53
N THR A 586 34.79 -28.11 -15.70
CA THR A 586 35.66 -27.68 -16.80
C THR A 586 34.97 -26.56 -17.54
#